data_AF-A0A9E7EXT2-F1
#
_entry.id   AF-A0A9E7EXT2-F1
#
_cell.length_a   1.000
_cell.length_b   1.000
_cell.length_c   1.000
_cell.angle_alpha   90.00
_cell.angle_beta   90.00
_cell.angle_gamma   90.00
#
_symmetry.space_group_name_H-M   'P 1'
#
loop_
_entity.id
_entity.type
_entity.pdbx_description
1 polymer ?
#
loop_
_entity_poly.entity_id
_entity_poly.type
_entity_poly.pdbx_seq_one_letter_code
_entity_poly.pdbx_strand_id
1 'polypeptide(L)'
;MSDDPRKSNFSIQPFKNPVILDPGYADKTWKTLEHGIRNILNDNYDGLSFEVLHRNAYNMALHGFGEKLHSGLATTVTTHLQEVSASIERERMGEVIIRDSVKNTKMLMRILEPSLYEKDFEKPFLDDSAIFYAGESRVLIECCDCREYLKMVERRLGEEKERASHYLADRTEPKILGIVEEEMIAKHMRRLVHMDSGLVSMLLRHEYEDLGRLYSLLRRCTGGVSTIRDLMTSHLRETGQQLVTDAGSSRNPVDLVRRLLDKKDKYDKIVTGVFGDDKTFQTAVSTSFEYFINLNSRSPKFISLYVDDTLRKASEGAGGKDDVEIVLHKVMTLFRYLQEKDVFEKYHRQNLANRLLSPTRPSTACKLPDEIHDVCEKFRAYYLGSHACRKLTWQTDLGTADVVVTVGNGQKHGLNVSTCQMCVLVLFNSADRLSCKDIQQATAIPLPDLKRCLWSLACVPDMNVLCKNPMNNDIAEDDVFCVNDNFTSNLFQVKIDTAAAEEESEQQEIRQKVEEARKYQIDAAIIRVMKAQRVLNLNSLVTEVAKQLQPRVLPDPAVIKKRIESLIEREYLEDNRNQYQYIA
;
A
#
# COMPACT_ATOMS: atom_id res chain seq x y z
N MET A 1 112.50 -13.00 -11.52
CA MET A 1 112.38 -11.54 -11.36
C MET A 1 110.90 -11.25 -11.23
N SER A 2 110.33 -10.85 -10.10
CA SER A 2 110.89 -10.47 -8.80
C SER A 2 109.82 -10.71 -7.74
N ASP A 3 110.25 -11.16 -6.56
CA ASP A 3 109.50 -11.14 -5.31
C ASP A 3 109.01 -9.73 -4.97
N ASP A 4 107.80 -9.63 -4.41
CA ASP A 4 107.50 -8.55 -3.46
C ASP A 4 106.81 -9.12 -2.20
N PRO A 5 107.50 -9.13 -1.04
CA PRO A 5 106.97 -9.62 0.23
C PRO A 5 106.44 -8.45 1.06
N ARG A 6 105.16 -8.49 1.44
CA ARG A 6 104.60 -7.97 2.72
C ARG A 6 103.07 -8.02 2.75
N LYS A 7 102.53 -9.10 3.31
CA LYS A 7 101.30 -9.05 4.12
C LYS A 7 101.60 -9.73 5.44
N SER A 8 102.08 -8.97 6.43
CA SER A 8 102.16 -9.45 7.80
C SER A 8 100.73 -9.63 8.32
N ASN A 9 100.35 -10.87 8.64
CA ASN A 9 99.17 -11.11 9.47
C ASN A 9 99.42 -10.47 10.83
N PHE A 10 98.76 -9.34 11.10
CA PHE A 10 98.71 -8.75 12.43
C PHE A 10 97.92 -9.70 13.34
N SER A 11 98.58 -10.29 14.33
CA SER A 11 97.92 -11.01 15.43
C SER A 11 97.76 -10.06 16.60
N ILE A 12 96.52 -9.69 16.92
CA ILE A 12 96.19 -8.85 18.07
C ILE A 12 96.30 -9.73 19.32
N GLN A 13 97.18 -9.39 20.26
CA GLN A 13 97.26 -10.10 21.53
C GLN A 13 95.99 -9.88 22.35
N PRO A 14 95.47 -10.92 23.05
CA PRO A 14 94.24 -10.80 23.82
C PRO A 14 94.40 -9.76 24.95
N PHE A 15 93.40 -8.87 25.06
CA PHE A 15 93.31 -7.88 26.13
C PHE A 15 93.32 -8.58 27.51
N LYS A 16 94.16 -8.11 28.44
CA LYS A 16 94.36 -8.76 29.76
C LYS A 16 93.11 -8.81 30.65
N ASN A 17 92.13 -7.94 30.39
CA ASN A 17 90.81 -7.97 31.02
C ASN A 17 89.74 -7.98 29.93
N PRO A 18 88.92 -9.04 29.78
CA PRO A 18 87.75 -8.98 28.92
C PRO A 18 86.79 -7.91 29.44
N VAL A 19 86.34 -7.01 28.57
CA VAL A 19 85.23 -6.10 28.89
C VAL A 19 83.98 -6.96 28.97
N ILE A 20 83.60 -7.36 30.17
CA ILE A 20 82.36 -8.11 30.42
C ILE A 20 81.23 -7.07 30.42
N LEU A 21 80.29 -7.23 29.50
CA LEU A 21 79.07 -6.42 29.47
C LEU A 21 78.33 -6.58 30.82
N ASP A 22 77.85 -5.47 31.40
CA ASP A 22 76.99 -5.53 32.60
C ASP A 22 75.82 -6.51 32.32
N PRO A 23 75.58 -7.51 33.17
CA PRO A 23 74.45 -8.44 33.01
C PRO A 23 73.10 -7.72 32.84
N GLY A 24 72.95 -6.52 33.43
CA GLY A 24 71.76 -5.66 33.28
C GLY A 24 71.82 -4.63 32.15
N TYR A 25 72.87 -4.63 31.31
CA TYR A 25 73.06 -3.65 30.24
C TYR A 25 71.87 -3.62 29.27
N ALA A 26 71.45 -4.79 28.80
CA ALA A 26 70.35 -4.91 27.84
C ALA A 26 69.02 -4.38 28.42
N ASP A 27 68.72 -4.64 29.70
CA ASP A 27 67.49 -4.17 30.36
C ASP A 27 67.50 -2.66 30.61
N LYS A 28 68.63 -2.10 31.05
CA LYS A 28 68.76 -0.65 31.27
C LYS A 28 68.67 0.14 29.96
N THR A 29 69.35 -0.34 28.92
CA THR A 29 69.32 0.30 27.59
C THR A 29 67.92 0.18 26.98
N TRP A 30 67.27 -0.99 27.11
CA TRP A 30 65.89 -1.18 26.64
C TRP A 30 64.90 -0.25 27.35
N LYS A 31 64.94 -0.12 28.69
CA LYS A 31 64.07 0.80 29.43
C LYS A 31 64.18 2.25 28.96
N THR A 32 65.38 2.67 28.56
CA THR A 32 65.62 4.02 28.03
C THR A 32 64.97 4.19 26.65
N LEU A 33 65.07 3.16 25.79
CA LEU A 33 64.40 3.12 24.49
C LEU A 33 62.88 3.07 24.64
N GLU A 34 62.36 2.20 25.51
CA GLU A 34 60.95 2.05 25.82
C GLU A 34 60.34 3.37 26.34
N HIS A 35 61.03 4.06 27.26
CA HIS A 35 60.60 5.38 27.74
C HIS A 35 60.55 6.40 26.59
N GLY A 36 61.54 6.40 25.72
CA GLY A 36 61.55 7.27 24.55
C GLY A 36 60.43 6.96 23.56
N ILE A 37 60.16 5.68 23.31
CA ILE A 37 59.05 5.23 22.45
C ILE A 37 57.71 5.72 23.03
N ARG A 38 57.44 5.50 24.33
CA ARG A 38 56.19 5.95 24.97
C ARG A 38 56.01 7.47 24.90
N ASN A 39 57.06 8.23 25.14
CA ASN A 39 57.02 9.69 25.09
C ASN A 39 56.70 10.21 23.67
N ILE A 40 57.35 9.64 22.65
CA ILE A 40 57.05 9.95 21.24
C ILE A 40 55.59 9.62 20.89
N LEU A 41 55.10 8.45 21.30
CA LEU A 41 53.72 8.02 21.03
C LEU A 41 52.67 8.92 21.71
N ASN A 42 53.01 9.50 22.86
CA ASN A 42 52.15 10.41 23.60
C ASN A 42 52.33 11.90 23.24
N ASP A 43 53.00 12.21 22.13
CA ASP A 43 53.30 13.59 21.68
C ASP A 43 54.15 14.41 22.68
N ASN A 44 54.93 13.73 23.51
CA ASN A 44 55.82 14.34 24.49
C ASN A 44 57.27 14.21 24.03
N TYR A 45 57.83 15.25 23.41
CA TYR A 45 59.20 15.23 22.89
C TYR A 45 60.25 15.75 23.89
N ASP A 46 59.82 16.20 25.06
CA ASP A 46 60.69 16.90 26.00
C ASP A 46 61.77 15.96 26.57
N GLY A 47 63.03 16.35 26.41
CA GLY A 47 64.18 15.60 26.92
C GLY A 47 64.64 14.42 26.06
N LEU A 48 64.05 14.21 24.88
CA LEU A 48 64.47 13.15 23.95
C LEU A 48 65.61 13.61 23.03
N SER A 49 66.67 12.80 22.93
CA SER A 49 67.77 13.00 21.97
C SER A 49 67.81 11.85 20.97
N PHE A 50 67.65 12.18 19.69
CA PHE A 50 67.75 11.21 18.60
C PHE A 50 69.08 10.44 18.63
N GLU A 51 70.19 11.15 18.85
CA GLU A 51 71.52 10.53 18.90
C GLU A 51 71.65 9.52 20.04
N VAL A 52 71.08 9.82 21.22
CA VAL A 52 71.11 8.92 22.38
C VAL A 52 70.27 7.67 22.11
N LEU A 53 69.05 7.83 21.58
CA LEU A 53 68.17 6.72 21.25
C LEU A 53 68.75 5.84 20.13
N HIS A 54 69.25 6.45 19.07
CA HIS A 54 69.89 5.75 17.96
C HIS A 54 71.12 4.97 18.42
N ARG A 55 72.00 5.59 19.22
CA ARG A 55 73.18 4.91 19.77
C ARG A 55 72.80 3.72 20.66
N ASN A 56 71.77 3.87 21.48
CA ASN A 56 71.27 2.81 22.35
C ASN A 56 70.71 1.62 21.55
N ALA A 57 69.92 1.89 20.50
CA ALA A 57 69.40 0.85 19.61
C ALA A 57 70.53 0.17 18.82
N TYR A 58 71.47 0.95 18.26
CA TYR A 58 72.64 0.45 17.54
C TYR A 58 73.51 -0.46 18.41
N ASN A 59 73.80 -0.05 19.65
CA ASN A 59 74.60 -0.85 20.57
C ASN A 59 73.88 -2.14 20.98
N MET A 60 72.56 -2.12 21.17
CA MET A 60 71.79 -3.34 21.44
C MET A 60 71.87 -4.34 20.27
N ALA A 61 71.80 -3.86 19.03
CA ALA A 61 71.98 -4.70 17.85
C ALA A 61 73.42 -5.24 17.74
N LEU A 62 74.42 -4.38 17.98
CA LEU A 62 75.84 -4.73 17.92
C LEU A 62 76.21 -5.82 18.96
N HIS A 63 75.60 -5.78 20.14
CA HIS A 63 75.84 -6.75 21.21
C HIS A 63 74.97 -8.02 21.13
N GLY A 64 74.26 -8.25 20.01
CA GLY A 64 73.48 -9.47 19.79
C GLY A 64 72.11 -9.51 20.48
N PHE A 65 71.62 -8.39 21.03
CA PHE A 65 70.30 -8.30 21.66
C PHE A 65 69.17 -7.94 20.67
N GLY A 66 69.32 -8.30 19.40
CA GLY A 66 68.37 -7.98 18.33
C GLY A 66 66.96 -8.52 18.57
N GLU A 67 66.83 -9.77 19.06
CA GLU A 67 65.52 -10.34 19.40
C GLU A 67 64.83 -9.58 20.55
N LYS A 68 65.58 -9.14 21.56
CA LYS A 68 65.05 -8.36 22.68
C LYS A 68 64.60 -6.97 22.23
N LEU A 69 65.31 -6.36 21.29
CA LEU A 69 64.92 -5.09 20.68
C LEU A 69 63.62 -5.23 19.89
N HIS A 70 63.49 -6.30 19.08
CA HIS A 70 62.29 -6.56 18.28
C HIS A 70 61.07 -6.94 19.15
N SER A 71 61.22 -7.93 20.04
CA SER A 71 60.15 -8.35 20.95
C SER A 71 59.75 -7.25 21.92
N GLY A 72 60.71 -6.49 22.43
CA GLY A 72 60.45 -5.32 23.26
C GLY A 72 59.65 -4.26 22.51
N LEU A 73 60.08 -3.89 21.29
CA LEU A 73 59.38 -2.89 20.47
C LEU A 73 57.95 -3.34 20.16
N ALA A 74 57.78 -4.59 19.72
CA ALA A 74 56.46 -5.17 19.48
C ALA A 74 55.59 -5.07 20.73
N THR A 75 56.10 -5.51 21.89
CA THR A 75 55.35 -5.46 23.16
C THR A 75 54.96 -4.04 23.54
N THR A 76 55.90 -3.07 23.50
CA THR A 76 55.63 -1.67 23.87
C THR A 76 54.60 -1.04 22.94
N VAL A 77 54.70 -1.29 21.63
CA VAL A 77 53.72 -0.81 20.65
C VAL A 77 52.36 -1.47 20.87
N THR A 78 52.29 -2.79 21.05
CA THR A 78 51.03 -3.50 21.34
C THR A 78 50.37 -3.00 22.62
N THR A 79 51.11 -2.77 23.71
CA THR A 79 50.56 -2.20 24.95
C THR A 79 50.01 -0.80 24.72
N HIS A 80 50.72 0.06 23.99
CA HIS A 80 50.21 1.40 23.66
C HIS A 80 48.94 1.33 22.80
N LEU A 81 48.89 0.41 21.83
CA LEU A 81 47.71 0.19 20.99
C LEU A 81 46.48 -0.26 21.82
N GLN A 82 46.69 -1.09 22.84
CA GLN A 82 45.65 -1.47 23.79
C GLN A 82 45.18 -0.29 24.66
N GLU A 83 46.11 0.54 25.15
CA GLU A 83 45.78 1.78 25.89
C GLU A 83 44.97 2.75 25.03
N VAL A 84 45.31 2.86 23.74
CA VAL A 84 44.56 3.67 22.76
C VAL A 84 43.16 3.10 22.55
N SER A 85 43.01 1.78 22.39
CA SER A 85 41.69 1.13 22.27
C SER A 85 40.82 1.43 23.50
N ALA A 86 41.37 1.27 24.71
CA ALA A 86 40.68 1.58 25.96
C ALA A 86 40.33 3.08 26.10
N SER A 87 41.16 3.97 25.56
CA SER A 87 40.86 5.40 25.50
C SER A 87 39.65 5.69 24.60
N ILE A 88 39.57 5.04 23.43
CA ILE A 88 38.42 5.17 22.51
C ILE A 88 37.14 4.66 23.17
N GLU A 89 37.20 3.58 23.94
CA GLU A 89 36.05 3.09 24.73
C GLU A 89 35.59 4.10 25.80
N ARG A 90 36.54 4.74 26.49
CA ARG A 90 36.21 5.83 27.44
C ARG A 90 35.57 7.03 26.73
N GLU A 91 36.02 7.37 25.52
CA GLU A 91 35.38 8.39 24.69
C GLU A 91 33.93 8.00 24.32
N ARG A 92 33.64 6.72 24.04
CA ARG A 92 32.26 6.22 23.80
C ARG A 92 31.34 6.43 25.00
N MET A 93 31.88 6.34 26.21
CA MET A 93 31.17 6.59 27.47
C MET A 93 31.05 8.09 27.81
N GLY A 94 31.62 8.98 26.99
CA GLY A 94 31.53 10.43 27.15
C GLY A 94 32.73 11.07 27.87
N GLU A 95 33.83 10.35 28.10
CA GLU A 95 35.05 10.94 28.64
C GLU A 95 35.80 11.75 27.58
N VAL A 96 36.43 12.86 28.00
CA VAL A 96 37.32 13.64 27.12
C VAL A 96 38.68 12.96 27.04
N ILE A 97 39.12 12.61 25.84
CA ILE A 97 40.43 12.01 25.59
C ILE A 97 41.36 12.95 24.83
N ILE A 98 42.67 12.73 24.99
CA ILE A 98 43.70 13.45 24.22
C ILE A 98 43.76 12.86 22.82
N ARG A 99 42.97 13.41 21.89
CA ARG A 99 42.85 12.91 20.50
C ARG A 99 44.18 12.92 19.74
N ASP A 100 45.13 13.78 20.09
CA ASP A 100 46.43 13.86 19.42
C ASP A 100 47.34 12.64 19.72
N SER A 101 47.22 12.05 20.91
CA SER A 101 47.86 10.77 21.24
C SER A 101 47.38 9.64 20.31
N VAL A 102 46.08 9.61 19.99
CA VAL A 102 45.48 8.62 19.08
C VAL A 102 45.86 8.88 17.61
N LYS A 103 45.98 10.16 17.21
CA LYS A 103 46.47 10.53 15.87
C LYS A 103 47.93 10.14 15.65
N ASN A 104 48.79 10.25 16.67
CA ASN A 104 50.17 9.81 16.56
C ASN A 104 50.26 8.29 16.34
N THR A 105 49.29 7.54 16.86
CA THR A 105 49.12 6.12 16.52
C THR A 105 48.81 5.93 15.03
N LYS A 106 47.96 6.76 14.40
CA LYS A 106 47.73 6.74 12.93
C LYS A 106 49.02 7.03 12.14
N MET A 107 49.84 7.96 12.60
CA MET A 107 51.13 8.29 11.99
C MET A 107 52.13 7.12 12.12
N LEU A 108 52.27 6.56 13.32
CA LEU A 108 53.08 5.37 13.59
C LEU A 108 52.65 4.19 12.71
N MET A 109 51.35 4.00 12.57
CA MET A 109 50.80 2.88 11.80
C MET A 109 50.87 3.06 10.28
N ARG A 110 51.16 4.28 9.78
CA ARG A 110 51.54 4.52 8.38
C ARG A 110 53.00 4.15 8.12
N ILE A 111 53.84 4.19 9.15
CA ILE A 111 55.26 3.85 9.11
C ILE A 111 55.46 2.33 9.31
N LEU A 112 54.64 1.70 10.16
CA LEU A 112 54.61 0.26 10.37
C LEU A 112 53.92 -0.45 9.18
N GLU A 113 54.31 -1.70 8.93
CA GLU A 113 53.77 -2.49 7.84
C GLU A 113 52.23 -2.61 7.94
N PRO A 114 51.47 -2.48 6.84
CA PRO A 114 50.00 -2.54 6.87
C PRO A 114 49.42 -3.80 7.52
N SER A 115 50.17 -4.90 7.53
CA SER A 115 49.84 -6.20 8.13
C SER A 115 49.84 -6.14 9.68
N LEU A 116 50.68 -5.31 10.28
CA LEU A 116 50.78 -5.16 11.74
C LEU A 116 49.58 -4.38 12.31
N TYR A 117 49.15 -3.33 11.61
CA TYR A 117 47.92 -2.58 11.94
C TYR A 117 46.71 -3.52 12.00
N GLU A 118 46.52 -4.33 10.96
CA GLU A 118 45.35 -5.20 10.85
C GLU A 118 45.33 -6.26 11.96
N LYS A 119 46.49 -6.85 12.25
CA LYS A 119 46.62 -7.95 13.21
C LYS A 119 46.59 -7.48 14.66
N ASP A 120 47.37 -6.45 14.99
CA ASP A 120 47.67 -6.12 16.39
C ASP A 120 46.81 -4.96 16.93
N PHE A 121 46.16 -4.18 16.05
CA PHE A 121 45.25 -3.10 16.45
C PHE A 121 43.84 -3.27 15.90
N GLU A 122 43.67 -3.31 14.58
CA GLU A 122 42.34 -3.22 13.95
C GLU A 122 41.44 -4.37 14.37
N LYS A 123 41.94 -5.61 14.33
CA LYS A 123 41.14 -6.77 14.70
C LYS A 123 40.71 -6.76 16.18
N PRO A 124 41.63 -6.61 17.17
CA PRO A 124 41.23 -6.46 18.57
C PRO A 124 40.24 -5.29 18.79
N PHE A 125 40.53 -4.13 18.18
CA PHE A 125 39.65 -2.95 18.27
C PHE A 125 38.24 -3.22 17.75
N LEU A 126 38.12 -3.90 16.60
CA LEU A 126 36.82 -4.28 16.03
C LEU A 126 36.10 -5.32 16.90
N ASP A 127 36.81 -6.32 17.43
CA ASP A 127 36.25 -7.35 18.32
C ASP A 127 35.71 -6.72 19.62
N ASP A 128 36.49 -5.84 20.27
CA ASP A 128 36.07 -5.10 21.48
C ASP A 128 34.87 -4.19 21.18
N SER A 129 34.89 -3.50 20.03
CA SER A 129 33.78 -2.67 19.59
C SER A 129 32.50 -3.46 19.36
N ALA A 130 32.59 -4.66 18.81
CA ALA A 130 31.43 -5.54 18.63
C ALA A 130 30.84 -5.95 19.98
N ILE A 131 31.68 -6.29 20.96
CA ILE A 131 31.24 -6.62 22.34
C ILE A 131 30.53 -5.41 22.98
N PHE A 132 31.12 -4.22 22.84
CA PHE A 132 30.54 -2.98 23.36
C PHE A 132 29.14 -2.72 22.77
N TYR A 133 28.99 -2.72 21.44
CA TYR A 133 27.70 -2.45 20.80
C TYR A 133 26.69 -3.59 20.98
N ALA A 134 27.13 -4.84 21.12
CA ALA A 134 26.26 -5.96 21.50
C ALA A 134 25.68 -5.76 22.91
N GLY A 135 26.49 -5.31 23.87
CA GLY A 135 26.06 -4.99 25.23
C GLY A 135 25.10 -3.81 25.27
N GLU A 136 25.49 -2.69 24.63
CA GLU A 136 24.69 -1.46 24.60
C GLU A 136 23.34 -1.68 23.91
N SER A 137 23.33 -2.33 22.74
CA SER A 137 22.10 -2.61 21.99
C SER A 137 21.10 -3.45 22.78
N ARG A 138 21.58 -4.43 23.57
CA ARG A 138 20.74 -5.29 24.41
C ARG A 138 20.09 -4.52 25.57
N VAL A 139 20.80 -3.57 26.18
CA VAL A 139 20.21 -2.73 27.24
C VAL A 139 19.19 -1.77 26.64
N LEU A 140 19.56 -1.09 25.54
CA LEU A 140 18.70 -0.10 24.90
C LEU A 140 17.39 -0.71 24.37
N ILE A 141 17.42 -1.91 23.79
CA ILE A 141 16.21 -2.54 23.24
C ILE A 141 15.20 -2.96 24.32
N GLU A 142 15.66 -3.14 25.57
CA GLU A 142 14.82 -3.50 26.71
C GLU A 142 14.25 -2.26 27.41
N CYS A 143 14.96 -1.14 27.39
CA CYS A 143 14.61 0.05 28.17
C CYS A 143 14.02 1.21 27.36
N CYS A 144 14.25 1.28 26.05
CA CYS A 144 13.82 2.39 25.21
C CYS A 144 12.61 2.04 24.34
N ASP A 145 11.88 3.07 23.92
CA ASP A 145 10.95 2.93 22.80
C ASP A 145 11.71 2.88 21.46
N CYS A 146 11.05 2.45 20.38
CA CYS A 146 11.70 2.28 19.07
C CYS A 146 12.26 3.61 18.55
N ARG A 147 11.59 4.74 18.79
CA ARG A 147 12.01 6.06 18.28
C ARG A 147 13.28 6.55 18.96
N GLU A 148 13.34 6.42 20.27
CA GLU A 148 14.52 6.74 21.09
C GLU A 148 15.69 5.85 20.71
N TYR A 149 15.43 4.54 20.53
CA TYR A 149 16.45 3.59 20.07
C TYR A 149 17.04 4.02 18.72
N LEU A 150 16.21 4.33 17.73
CA LEU A 150 16.68 4.73 16.40
C LEU A 150 17.50 6.02 16.42
N LYS A 151 17.10 7.02 17.23
CA LYS A 151 17.88 8.25 17.44
C LYS A 151 19.24 7.96 18.07
N MET A 152 19.29 7.01 19.00
CA MET A 152 20.53 6.58 19.62
C MET A 152 21.47 5.91 18.61
N VAL A 153 20.95 5.04 17.75
CA VAL A 153 21.72 4.39 16.68
C VAL A 153 22.25 5.43 15.69
N GLU A 154 21.42 6.37 15.25
CA GLU A 154 21.84 7.47 14.35
C GLU A 154 22.97 8.30 14.97
N ARG A 155 22.86 8.63 16.26
CA ARG A 155 23.91 9.32 17.01
C ARG A 155 25.20 8.49 17.05
N ARG A 156 25.14 7.20 17.40
CA ARG A 156 26.33 6.33 17.47
C ARG A 156 27.03 6.16 16.13
N LEU A 157 26.27 6.01 15.03
CA LEU A 157 26.83 6.00 13.68
C LEU A 157 27.55 7.30 13.33
N GLY A 158 26.98 8.45 13.72
CA GLY A 158 27.61 9.76 13.54
C GLY A 158 28.92 9.89 14.34
N GLU A 159 28.89 9.51 15.61
CA GLU A 159 30.06 9.54 16.50
C GLU A 159 31.19 8.62 16.01
N GLU A 160 30.88 7.40 15.57
CA GLU A 160 31.90 6.49 15.04
C GLU A 160 32.47 6.97 13.72
N LYS A 161 31.66 7.59 12.87
CA LYS A 161 32.16 8.20 11.62
C LYS A 161 33.10 9.37 11.92
N GLU A 162 32.75 10.23 12.88
CA GLU A 162 33.64 11.31 13.31
C GLU A 162 34.95 10.75 13.90
N ARG A 163 34.86 9.77 14.79
CA ARG A 163 36.03 9.15 15.43
C ARG A 163 36.94 8.45 14.42
N ALA A 164 36.36 7.65 13.52
CA ALA A 164 37.12 6.96 12.49
C ALA A 164 37.84 7.92 11.54
N SER A 165 37.15 8.98 11.08
CA SER A 165 37.75 9.98 10.20
C SER A 165 38.88 10.79 10.87
N HIS A 166 38.76 11.07 12.17
CA HIS A 166 39.76 11.87 12.89
C HIS A 166 41.07 11.12 13.14
N TYR A 167 41.02 9.84 13.51
CA TYR A 167 42.22 9.15 14.00
C TYR A 167 42.36 7.67 13.62
N LEU A 168 41.41 7.04 12.92
CA LEU A 168 41.59 5.67 12.40
C LEU A 168 42.10 5.67 10.95
N ALA A 169 42.53 4.51 10.46
CA ALA A 169 42.83 4.32 9.05
C ALA A 169 41.55 4.33 8.21
N ASP A 170 41.62 4.86 6.99
CA ASP A 170 40.45 5.03 6.11
C ASP A 170 39.75 3.70 5.79
N ARG A 171 40.49 2.59 5.81
CA ARG A 171 39.96 1.21 5.64
C ARG A 171 39.17 0.68 6.83
N THR A 172 39.33 1.28 8.01
CA THR A 172 38.70 0.84 9.26
C THR A 172 37.30 1.45 9.42
N GLU A 173 37.09 2.68 8.93
CA GLU A 173 35.78 3.35 8.94
C GLU A 173 34.62 2.45 8.44
N PRO A 174 34.68 1.85 7.24
CA PRO A 174 33.58 0.99 6.78
C PRO A 174 33.40 -0.27 7.63
N LYS A 175 34.47 -0.78 8.27
CA LYS A 175 34.40 -1.98 9.13
C LYS A 175 33.73 -1.69 10.47
N ILE A 176 34.09 -0.58 11.14
CA ILE A 176 33.48 -0.22 12.42
C ILE A 176 32.02 0.21 12.25
N LEU A 177 31.69 0.93 11.18
CA LEU A 177 30.29 1.25 10.87
C LEU A 177 29.47 -0.01 10.57
N GLY A 178 30.04 -0.98 9.87
CA GLY A 178 29.41 -2.28 9.64
C GLY A 178 29.13 -3.06 10.93
N ILE A 179 29.99 -2.95 11.95
CA ILE A 179 29.75 -3.56 13.27
C ILE A 179 28.59 -2.88 13.99
N VAL A 180 28.53 -1.54 13.97
CA VAL A 180 27.41 -0.78 14.58
C VAL A 180 26.10 -1.16 13.89
N GLU A 181 26.09 -1.26 12.56
CA GLU A 181 24.93 -1.69 11.78
C GLU A 181 24.51 -3.13 12.11
N GLU A 182 25.46 -4.06 12.21
CA GLU A 182 25.16 -5.46 12.53
C GLU A 182 24.63 -5.62 13.97
N GLU A 183 25.34 -5.09 14.96
CA GLU A 183 25.03 -5.27 16.38
C GLU A 183 23.80 -4.47 16.83
N MET A 184 23.64 -3.23 16.38
CA MET A 184 22.53 -2.37 16.82
C MET A 184 21.29 -2.48 15.92
N ILE A 185 21.44 -2.78 14.63
CA ILE A 185 20.30 -2.80 13.69
C ILE A 185 19.97 -4.22 13.26
N ALA A 186 20.90 -4.94 12.61
CA ALA A 186 20.59 -6.19 11.93
C ALA A 186 20.10 -7.28 12.90
N LYS A 187 20.78 -7.46 14.05
CA LYS A 187 20.39 -8.46 15.06
C LYS A 187 19.05 -8.17 15.73
N HIS A 188 18.65 -6.91 15.84
CA HIS A 188 17.41 -6.48 16.50
C HIS A 188 16.30 -6.07 15.53
N MET A 189 16.55 -6.14 14.23
CA MET A 189 15.66 -5.64 13.17
C MET A 189 14.21 -6.09 13.33
N ARG A 190 13.99 -7.39 13.52
CA ARG A 190 12.63 -7.94 13.71
C ARG A 190 11.98 -7.41 14.99
N ARG A 191 12.74 -7.31 16.09
CA ARG A 191 12.20 -6.77 17.35
C ARG A 191 11.80 -5.31 17.16
N LEU A 192 12.68 -4.47 16.58
CA LEU A 192 12.44 -3.04 16.34
C LEU A 192 11.16 -2.79 15.55
N VAL A 193 10.95 -3.50 14.43
CA VAL A 193 9.76 -3.27 13.61
C VAL A 193 8.45 -3.73 14.27
N HIS A 194 8.52 -4.75 15.13
CA HIS A 194 7.37 -5.35 15.81
C HIS A 194 7.09 -4.79 17.22
N MET A 195 7.93 -3.90 17.74
CA MET A 195 7.66 -3.20 19.00
C MET A 195 6.32 -2.44 18.96
N ASP A 196 5.71 -2.21 20.12
CA ASP A 196 4.46 -1.43 20.25
C ASP A 196 4.62 0.03 19.77
N SER A 197 5.86 0.55 19.79
CA SER A 197 6.27 1.84 19.25
C SER A 197 6.94 1.75 17.88
N GLY A 198 6.97 0.55 17.27
CA GLY A 198 7.63 0.25 16.00
C GLY A 198 6.82 0.66 14.76
N LEU A 199 7.03 -0.07 13.67
CA LEU A 199 6.56 0.32 12.32
C LEU A 199 5.04 0.60 12.28
N VAL A 200 4.23 -0.30 12.82
CA VAL A 200 2.77 -0.19 12.80
C VAL A 200 2.29 1.02 13.60
N SER A 201 2.91 1.28 14.75
CA SER A 201 2.60 2.43 15.60
C SER A 201 2.87 3.75 14.89
N MET A 202 4.04 3.87 14.26
CA MET A 202 4.44 5.04 13.48
C MET A 202 3.49 5.31 12.31
N LEU A 203 3.05 4.24 11.61
CA LEU A 203 2.07 4.33 10.53
C LEU A 203 0.70 4.81 11.02
N LEU A 204 0.25 4.36 12.20
CA LEU A 204 -1.04 4.75 12.78
C LEU A 204 -1.02 6.19 13.30
N ARG A 205 0.06 6.61 13.95
CA ARG A 205 0.22 7.94 14.57
C ARG A 205 0.71 9.03 13.62
N HIS A 206 0.96 8.68 12.35
CA HIS A 206 1.46 9.63 11.34
C HIS A 206 2.85 10.20 11.68
N GLU A 207 3.71 9.42 12.33
CA GLU A 207 5.05 9.81 12.76
C GLU A 207 6.06 9.59 11.62
N TYR A 208 5.94 10.38 10.55
CA TYR A 208 6.68 10.17 9.30
C TYR A 208 8.19 10.43 9.40
N GLU A 209 8.63 11.32 10.29
CA GLU A 209 10.05 11.54 10.52
C GLU A 209 10.73 10.30 11.10
N ASP A 210 10.15 9.72 12.16
CA ASP A 210 10.68 8.52 12.79
C ASP A 210 10.55 7.30 11.87
N LEU A 211 9.49 7.23 11.06
CA LEU A 211 9.35 6.23 10.01
C LEU A 211 10.46 6.36 8.96
N GLY A 212 10.85 7.59 8.61
CA GLY A 212 11.97 7.88 7.71
C GLY A 212 13.32 7.48 8.30
N ARG A 213 13.53 7.71 9.60
CA ARG A 213 14.72 7.21 10.33
C ARG A 213 14.77 5.69 10.32
N LEU A 214 13.66 5.03 10.65
CA LEU A 214 13.54 3.57 10.62
C LEU A 214 13.90 3.02 9.22
N TYR A 215 13.30 3.56 8.17
CA TYR A 215 13.58 3.14 6.79
C TYR A 215 15.05 3.36 6.41
N SER A 216 15.60 4.54 6.70
CA SER A 216 16.98 4.88 6.36
C SER A 216 18.01 3.98 7.05
N LEU A 217 17.77 3.63 8.31
CA LEU A 217 18.64 2.75 9.09
C LEU A 217 18.53 1.30 8.61
N LEU A 218 17.32 0.76 8.45
CA LEU A 218 17.11 -0.62 8.03
C LEU A 218 17.50 -0.87 6.56
N ARG A 219 17.49 0.17 5.71
CA ARG A 219 17.98 0.06 4.32
C ARG A 219 19.47 -0.28 4.23
N ARG A 220 20.26 0.03 5.28
CA ARG A 220 21.70 -0.26 5.34
C ARG A 220 21.98 -1.74 5.56
N CYS A 221 21.05 -2.46 6.16
CA CYS A 221 21.18 -3.89 6.46
C CYS A 221 20.54 -4.75 5.38
N THR A 222 21.12 -5.93 5.15
CA THR A 222 20.54 -6.92 4.24
C THR A 222 19.17 -7.38 4.75
N GLY A 223 18.16 -7.40 3.87
CA GLY A 223 16.80 -7.82 4.21
C GLY A 223 15.93 -6.78 4.95
N GLY A 224 16.47 -5.63 5.37
CA GLY A 224 15.71 -4.62 6.12
C GLY A 224 14.55 -4.01 5.33
N VAL A 225 14.78 -3.68 4.06
CA VAL A 225 13.75 -3.15 3.16
C VAL A 225 12.60 -4.15 2.98
N SER A 226 12.91 -5.44 2.79
CA SER A 226 11.87 -6.49 2.69
C SER A 226 11.08 -6.64 3.98
N THR A 227 11.73 -6.60 5.16
CA THR A 227 11.04 -6.71 6.45
C THR A 227 10.04 -5.58 6.66
N ILE A 228 10.42 -4.32 6.35
CA ILE A 228 9.50 -3.18 6.42
C ILE A 228 8.34 -3.35 5.44
N ARG A 229 8.65 -3.70 4.19
CA ARG A 229 7.63 -3.88 3.14
C ARG A 229 6.61 -4.96 3.52
N ASP A 230 7.08 -6.10 3.99
CA ASP A 230 6.22 -7.25 4.29
C ASP A 230 5.31 -6.95 5.50
N LEU A 231 5.83 -6.30 6.54
CA LEU A 231 5.04 -5.87 7.70
C LEU A 231 4.02 -4.77 7.36
N MET A 232 4.43 -3.77 6.57
CA MET A 232 3.51 -2.73 6.06
C MET A 232 2.39 -3.37 5.22
N THR A 233 2.73 -4.32 4.35
CA THR A 233 1.77 -5.05 3.51
C THR A 233 0.77 -5.82 4.36
N SER A 234 1.24 -6.53 5.39
CA SER A 234 0.38 -7.25 6.32
C SER A 234 -0.60 -6.31 7.03
N HIS A 235 -0.10 -5.21 7.59
CA HIS A 235 -0.91 -4.20 8.28
C HIS A 235 -1.92 -3.51 7.35
N LEU A 236 -1.50 -3.16 6.12
CA LEU A 236 -2.38 -2.56 5.12
C LEU A 236 -3.50 -3.53 4.71
N ARG A 237 -3.20 -4.82 4.53
CA ARG A 237 -4.21 -5.84 4.20
C ARG A 237 -5.19 -6.05 5.34
N GLU A 238 -4.72 -6.17 6.57
CA GLU A 238 -5.58 -6.36 7.75
C GLU A 238 -6.52 -5.17 7.95
N THR A 239 -5.97 -3.97 8.00
CA THR A 239 -6.79 -2.75 8.19
C THR A 239 -7.63 -2.40 6.96
N GLY A 240 -7.24 -2.85 5.77
CA GLY A 240 -8.03 -2.75 4.54
C GLY A 240 -9.19 -3.72 4.53
N GLN A 241 -8.98 -4.96 4.97
CA GLN A 241 -10.02 -5.97 5.14
C GLN A 241 -11.07 -5.50 6.15
N GLN A 242 -10.64 -5.05 7.34
CA GLN A 242 -11.55 -4.50 8.34
C GLN A 242 -12.40 -3.35 7.78
N LEU A 243 -11.82 -2.47 6.96
CA LEU A 243 -12.54 -1.36 6.33
C LEU A 243 -13.66 -1.82 5.39
N VAL A 244 -13.43 -2.88 4.61
CA VAL A 244 -14.41 -3.36 3.62
C VAL A 244 -15.41 -4.38 4.17
N THR A 245 -15.09 -5.06 5.28
CA THR A 245 -15.95 -6.07 5.92
C THR A 245 -16.78 -5.51 7.08
N ASP A 246 -16.43 -4.35 7.61
CA ASP A 246 -17.17 -3.73 8.72
C ASP A 246 -18.64 -3.45 8.35
N ALA A 247 -19.54 -3.86 9.24
CA ALA A 247 -20.99 -3.75 9.06
C ALA A 247 -21.47 -2.28 9.03
N GLY A 248 -20.75 -1.37 9.70
CA GLY A 248 -21.03 0.07 9.64
C GLY A 248 -20.66 0.68 8.29
N SER A 249 -19.46 0.33 7.79
CA SER A 249 -18.95 0.73 6.47
C SER A 249 -19.77 0.12 5.30
N SER A 250 -20.54 -0.94 5.56
CA SER A 250 -21.44 -1.59 4.60
C SER A 250 -22.75 -0.85 4.34
N ARG A 251 -23.09 0.19 5.13
CA ARG A 251 -24.35 0.94 4.98
C ARG A 251 -24.24 2.21 4.13
N ASN A 252 -23.07 2.87 4.11
CA ASN A 252 -22.89 4.11 3.36
C ASN A 252 -21.84 3.93 2.24
N PRO A 253 -22.27 3.77 0.97
CA PRO A 253 -21.38 3.61 -0.18
C PRO A 253 -20.38 4.74 -0.34
N VAL A 254 -20.81 5.98 -0.08
CA VAL A 254 -20.00 7.18 -0.32
C VAL A 254 -18.88 7.28 0.72
N ASP A 255 -19.19 6.99 1.98
CA ASP A 255 -18.22 7.02 3.07
C ASP A 255 -17.13 5.96 2.89
N LEU A 256 -17.51 4.73 2.53
CA LEU A 256 -16.56 3.65 2.31
C LEU A 256 -15.57 3.97 1.18
N VAL A 257 -16.07 4.43 0.02
CA VAL A 257 -15.19 4.78 -1.11
C VAL A 257 -14.28 5.96 -0.75
N ARG A 258 -14.79 6.98 -0.06
CA ARG A 258 -13.97 8.09 0.44
C ARG A 258 -12.85 7.60 1.37
N ARG A 259 -13.16 6.75 2.35
CA ARG A 259 -12.16 6.17 3.27
C ARG A 259 -11.12 5.31 2.53
N LEU A 260 -11.51 4.60 1.48
CA LEU A 260 -10.58 3.87 0.61
C LEU A 260 -9.63 4.81 -0.13
N LEU A 261 -10.15 5.91 -0.68
CA LEU A 261 -9.35 6.95 -1.33
C LEU A 261 -8.39 7.62 -0.36
N ASP A 262 -8.87 8.05 0.81
CA ASP A 262 -8.03 8.67 1.87
C ASP A 262 -6.89 7.73 2.31
N LYS A 263 -7.19 6.44 2.42
CA LYS A 263 -6.21 5.41 2.74
C LYS A 263 -5.19 5.23 1.62
N LYS A 264 -5.62 5.26 0.35
CA LYS A 264 -4.71 5.16 -0.80
C LYS A 264 -3.76 6.35 -0.84
N ASP A 265 -4.31 7.57 -0.70
CA ASP A 265 -3.55 8.81 -0.65
C ASP A 265 -2.54 8.81 0.51
N LYS A 266 -2.92 8.31 1.69
CA LYS A 266 -2.01 8.17 2.85
C LYS A 266 -0.81 7.31 2.50
N TYR A 267 -1.01 6.11 1.94
CA TYR A 267 0.09 5.20 1.64
C TYR A 267 0.93 5.67 0.45
N ASP A 268 0.33 6.31 -0.57
CA ASP A 268 1.09 6.89 -1.68
C ASP A 268 2.02 8.02 -1.20
N LYS A 269 1.54 8.87 -0.30
CA LYS A 269 2.37 9.93 0.33
C LYS A 269 3.51 9.33 1.14
N ILE A 270 3.27 8.24 1.89
CA ILE A 270 4.32 7.56 2.66
C ILE A 270 5.36 6.96 1.72
N VAL A 271 4.96 6.27 0.66
CA VAL A 271 5.89 5.65 -0.29
C VAL A 271 6.74 6.71 -1.00
N THR A 272 6.11 7.79 -1.45
CA THR A 272 6.79 8.87 -2.17
C THR A 272 7.69 9.70 -1.24
N GLY A 273 7.20 10.05 -0.05
CA GLY A 273 7.87 10.97 0.88
C GLY A 273 8.86 10.31 1.84
N VAL A 274 8.63 9.05 2.23
CA VAL A 274 9.42 8.36 3.28
C VAL A 274 10.25 7.23 2.70
N PHE A 275 9.69 6.44 1.78
CA PHE A 275 10.36 5.26 1.21
C PHE A 275 11.06 5.52 -0.13
N GLY A 276 11.36 6.79 -0.45
CA GLY A 276 12.16 7.17 -1.61
C GLY A 276 11.55 6.78 -2.96
N ASP A 277 10.22 6.71 -3.04
CA ASP A 277 9.47 6.30 -4.25
C ASP A 277 9.81 4.87 -4.74
N ASP A 278 10.08 3.96 -3.80
CA ASP A 278 10.44 2.57 -4.12
C ASP A 278 9.28 1.79 -4.78
N LYS A 279 9.53 1.29 -6.00
CA LYS A 279 8.56 0.55 -6.82
C LYS A 279 8.04 -0.73 -6.16
N THR A 280 8.85 -1.38 -5.31
CA THR A 280 8.43 -2.59 -4.61
C THR A 280 7.36 -2.28 -3.55
N PHE A 281 7.45 -1.12 -2.90
CA PHE A 281 6.41 -0.62 -2.00
C PHE A 281 5.16 -0.17 -2.75
N GLN A 282 5.29 0.53 -3.88
CA GLN A 282 4.15 0.90 -4.73
C GLN A 282 3.36 -0.34 -5.19
N THR A 283 4.08 -1.40 -5.58
CA THR A 283 3.50 -2.68 -5.99
C THR A 283 2.82 -3.38 -4.80
N ALA A 284 3.44 -3.37 -3.62
CA ALA A 284 2.86 -3.93 -2.40
C ALA A 284 1.56 -3.21 -1.99
N VAL A 285 1.51 -1.88 -2.09
CA VAL A 285 0.29 -1.09 -1.87
C VAL A 285 -0.77 -1.47 -2.90
N SER A 286 -0.43 -1.46 -4.19
CA SER A 286 -1.37 -1.77 -5.27
C SER A 286 -1.99 -3.16 -5.15
N THR A 287 -1.17 -4.19 -4.91
CA THR A 287 -1.65 -5.57 -4.72
C THR A 287 -2.44 -5.75 -3.43
N SER A 288 -2.17 -4.97 -2.39
CA SER A 288 -2.98 -4.98 -1.16
C SER A 288 -4.36 -4.38 -1.40
N PHE A 289 -4.46 -3.26 -2.11
CA PHE A 289 -5.74 -2.66 -2.51
C PHE A 289 -6.55 -3.59 -3.41
N GLU A 290 -5.91 -4.22 -4.40
CA GLU A 290 -6.53 -5.26 -5.23
C GLU A 290 -7.02 -6.45 -4.39
N TYR A 291 -6.27 -6.87 -3.37
CA TYR A 291 -6.71 -7.95 -2.50
C TYR A 291 -8.00 -7.60 -1.72
N PHE A 292 -7.99 -6.53 -0.91
CA PHE A 292 -9.13 -6.31 0.00
C PHE A 292 -10.35 -5.69 -0.69
N ILE A 293 -10.21 -4.88 -1.74
CA ILE A 293 -11.39 -4.31 -2.45
C ILE A 293 -12.28 -5.43 -2.99
N ASN A 294 -11.69 -6.53 -3.45
CA ASN A 294 -12.41 -7.66 -4.03
C ASN A 294 -12.96 -8.64 -2.97
N LEU A 295 -12.67 -8.45 -1.68
CA LEU A 295 -13.31 -9.22 -0.59
C LEU A 295 -14.77 -8.80 -0.38
N ASN A 296 -15.12 -7.55 -0.71
CA ASN A 296 -16.48 -7.06 -0.63
C ASN A 296 -17.13 -7.10 -2.02
N SER A 297 -18.11 -7.99 -2.17
CA SER A 297 -18.86 -8.15 -3.41
C SER A 297 -19.61 -6.87 -3.82
N ARG A 298 -19.93 -5.97 -2.89
CA ARG A 298 -20.63 -4.70 -3.14
C ARG A 298 -19.70 -3.59 -3.64
N SER A 299 -18.37 -3.76 -3.60
CA SER A 299 -17.39 -2.75 -4.05
C SER A 299 -17.68 -2.17 -5.44
N PRO A 300 -18.01 -2.96 -6.50
CA PRO A 300 -18.36 -2.40 -7.81
C PRO A 300 -19.59 -1.47 -7.76
N LYS A 301 -20.64 -1.83 -7.02
CA LYS A 301 -21.85 -0.99 -6.83
C LYS A 301 -21.50 0.31 -6.12
N PHE A 302 -20.73 0.23 -5.03
CA PHE A 302 -20.38 1.39 -4.21
C PHE A 302 -19.51 2.40 -4.94
N ILE A 303 -18.50 1.92 -5.68
CA ILE A 303 -17.68 2.80 -6.53
C ILE A 303 -18.55 3.46 -7.60
N SER A 304 -19.49 2.73 -8.22
CA SER A 304 -20.44 3.31 -9.19
C SER A 304 -21.35 4.38 -8.58
N LEU A 305 -21.85 4.16 -7.37
CA LEU A 305 -22.68 5.14 -6.64
C LEU A 305 -21.88 6.38 -6.24
N TYR A 306 -20.64 6.22 -5.80
CA TYR A 306 -19.75 7.34 -5.48
C TYR A 306 -19.47 8.22 -6.70
N VAL A 307 -19.22 7.60 -7.87
CA VAL A 307 -19.06 8.34 -9.14
C VAL A 307 -20.35 9.08 -9.49
N ASP A 308 -21.52 8.46 -9.34
CA ASP A 308 -22.79 9.10 -9.64
C ASP A 308 -23.07 10.30 -8.72
N ASP A 309 -22.87 10.14 -7.40
CA ASP A 309 -23.01 11.22 -6.41
C ASP A 309 -22.07 12.39 -6.73
N THR A 310 -20.82 12.11 -7.07
CA THR A 310 -19.83 13.12 -7.44
C THR A 310 -20.27 13.90 -8.69
N LEU A 311 -20.79 13.21 -9.71
CA LEU A 311 -21.24 13.85 -10.97
C LEU A 311 -22.56 14.64 -10.80
N ARG A 312 -23.45 14.20 -9.91
CA ARG A 312 -24.67 14.94 -9.57
C ARG A 312 -24.35 16.25 -8.85
N LYS A 313 -23.50 16.20 -7.81
CA LYS A 313 -23.04 17.40 -7.08
C LYS A 313 -22.33 18.40 -8.00
N ALA A 314 -21.51 17.90 -8.93
CA ALA A 314 -20.88 18.73 -9.95
C ALA A 314 -21.90 19.44 -10.87
N SER A 315 -23.02 18.78 -11.17
CA SER A 315 -24.10 19.34 -11.99
C SER A 315 -24.93 20.39 -11.23
N GLU A 316 -25.00 20.28 -9.90
CA GLU A 316 -25.68 21.20 -8.98
C GLU A 316 -24.83 22.43 -8.60
N GLY A 317 -23.62 22.57 -9.16
CA GLY A 317 -22.72 23.70 -8.89
C GLY A 317 -21.93 23.58 -7.59
N ALA A 318 -21.99 22.43 -6.91
CA ALA A 318 -21.21 22.14 -5.72
C ALA A 318 -19.84 21.54 -6.09
N GLY A 319 -18.84 22.41 -6.27
CA GLY A 319 -17.43 22.04 -6.51
C GLY A 319 -16.82 22.67 -7.77
N GLY A 320 -15.53 23.02 -7.73
CA GLY A 320 -14.80 23.46 -8.92
C GLY A 320 -14.69 22.32 -9.93
N LYS A 321 -14.80 22.60 -11.23
CA LYS A 321 -14.69 21.57 -12.29
C LYS A 321 -13.39 20.77 -12.19
N ASP A 322 -12.29 21.46 -11.86
CA ASP A 322 -10.96 20.86 -11.71
C ASP A 322 -10.92 19.88 -10.52
N ASP A 323 -11.63 20.17 -9.43
CA ASP A 323 -11.70 19.28 -8.26
C ASP A 323 -12.41 17.97 -8.58
N VAL A 324 -13.46 18.04 -9.41
CA VAL A 324 -14.23 16.86 -9.84
C VAL A 324 -13.38 15.94 -10.69
N GLU A 325 -12.60 16.48 -11.64
CA GLU A 325 -11.71 15.68 -12.48
C GLU A 325 -10.61 14.98 -11.66
N ILE A 326 -10.04 15.66 -10.66
CA ILE A 326 -9.06 15.08 -9.75
C ILE A 326 -9.67 13.90 -8.97
N VAL A 327 -10.87 14.07 -8.43
CA VAL A 327 -11.57 13.01 -7.69
C VAL A 327 -11.87 11.82 -8.62
N LEU A 328 -12.35 12.06 -9.84
CA LEU A 328 -12.62 11.01 -10.81
C LEU A 328 -11.34 10.24 -11.18
N HIS A 329 -10.21 10.93 -11.35
CA HIS A 329 -8.92 10.28 -11.60
C HIS A 329 -8.49 9.36 -10.45
N LYS A 330 -8.69 9.80 -9.19
CA LYS A 330 -8.43 8.96 -8.02
C LYS A 330 -9.35 7.73 -7.98
N VAL A 331 -10.64 7.89 -8.30
CA VAL A 331 -11.58 6.75 -8.38
C VAL A 331 -11.19 5.76 -9.47
N MET A 332 -10.64 6.23 -10.60
CA MET A 332 -10.11 5.34 -11.65
C MET A 332 -8.98 4.43 -11.15
N THR A 333 -8.23 4.88 -10.14
CA THR A 333 -7.22 4.02 -9.47
C THR A 333 -7.89 2.86 -8.74
N LEU A 334 -9.00 3.11 -8.01
CA LEU A 334 -9.77 2.03 -7.37
C LEU A 334 -10.44 1.10 -8.40
N PHE A 335 -10.96 1.66 -9.50
CA PHE A 335 -11.54 0.88 -10.59
C PHE A 335 -10.52 -0.09 -11.20
N ARG A 336 -9.26 0.30 -11.34
CA ARG A 336 -8.19 -0.58 -11.84
C ARG A 336 -8.01 -1.83 -10.96
N TYR A 337 -8.18 -1.68 -9.64
CA TYR A 337 -8.07 -2.77 -8.66
C TYR A 337 -9.28 -3.70 -8.63
N LEU A 338 -10.41 -3.35 -9.26
CA LEU A 338 -11.58 -4.23 -9.33
C LEU A 338 -11.36 -5.42 -10.27
N GLN A 339 -11.75 -6.61 -9.84
CA GLN A 339 -11.80 -7.80 -10.69
C GLN A 339 -13.10 -7.88 -11.51
N GLU A 340 -14.25 -7.51 -10.90
CA GLU A 340 -15.57 -7.53 -11.55
C GLU A 340 -15.92 -6.18 -12.21
N LYS A 341 -15.15 -5.77 -13.23
CA LYS A 341 -15.35 -4.46 -13.91
C LYS A 341 -16.66 -4.39 -14.71
N ASP A 342 -17.16 -5.52 -15.18
CA ASP A 342 -18.44 -5.64 -15.89
C ASP A 342 -19.66 -5.44 -14.98
N VAL A 343 -19.58 -5.87 -13.72
CA VAL A 343 -20.58 -5.56 -12.69
C VAL A 343 -20.60 -4.05 -12.43
N PHE A 344 -19.43 -3.43 -12.27
CA PHE A 344 -19.33 -1.97 -12.19
C PHE A 344 -19.95 -1.30 -13.41
N GLU A 345 -19.62 -1.75 -14.63
CA GLU A 345 -20.16 -1.19 -15.87
C GLU A 345 -21.69 -1.23 -15.90
N LYS A 346 -22.31 -2.33 -15.43
CA LYS A 346 -23.76 -2.46 -15.40
C LYS A 346 -24.42 -1.46 -14.45
N TYR A 347 -23.89 -1.31 -13.23
CA TYR A 347 -24.34 -0.30 -12.27
C TYR A 347 -24.10 1.12 -12.81
N HIS A 348 -22.92 1.36 -13.39
CA HIS A 348 -22.57 2.68 -13.91
C HIS A 348 -23.46 3.09 -15.07
N ARG A 349 -23.78 2.16 -15.98
CA ARG A 349 -24.71 2.39 -17.08
C ARG A 349 -26.13 2.69 -16.59
N GLN A 350 -26.60 1.98 -15.56
CA GLN A 350 -27.90 2.23 -14.95
C GLN A 350 -27.94 3.61 -14.27
N ASN A 351 -26.93 3.94 -13.47
CA ASN A 351 -26.81 5.25 -12.83
C ASN A 351 -26.71 6.39 -13.86
N LEU A 352 -25.95 6.19 -14.93
CA LEU A 352 -25.86 7.12 -16.05
C LEU A 352 -27.23 7.33 -16.72
N ALA A 353 -27.96 6.25 -17.01
CA ALA A 353 -29.31 6.34 -17.55
C ALA A 353 -30.24 7.10 -16.60
N ASN A 354 -30.18 6.81 -15.28
CA ASN A 354 -30.95 7.51 -14.26
C ASN A 354 -30.64 9.00 -14.19
N ARG A 355 -29.39 9.39 -14.44
CA ARG A 355 -28.96 10.80 -14.44
C ARG A 355 -29.38 11.52 -15.71
N LEU A 356 -29.44 10.83 -16.84
CA LEU A 356 -29.86 11.40 -18.13
C LEU A 356 -31.40 11.48 -18.27
N LEU A 357 -32.15 10.54 -17.70
CA LEU A 357 -33.57 10.34 -17.98
C LEU A 357 -34.48 10.40 -16.73
N SER A 358 -33.95 10.68 -15.52
CA SER A 358 -34.61 10.43 -14.22
C SER A 358 -34.69 8.90 -13.90
N PRO A 359 -35.01 8.43 -12.67
CA PRO A 359 -34.67 7.07 -12.22
C PRO A 359 -35.31 5.99 -13.11
N THR A 360 -34.44 5.28 -13.85
CA THR A 360 -34.81 4.22 -14.78
C THR A 360 -35.01 2.90 -14.06
N ARG A 361 -36.10 2.21 -14.40
CA ARG A 361 -36.49 0.90 -13.88
C ARG A 361 -36.71 -0.05 -15.08
N PRO A 362 -36.93 -1.36 -14.87
CA PRO A 362 -37.36 -2.23 -15.95
C PRO A 362 -38.81 -1.93 -16.34
N SER A 363 -39.06 -1.95 -17.65
CA SER A 363 -40.37 -1.77 -18.30
C SER A 363 -41.50 -2.46 -17.54
N THR A 364 -42.41 -1.66 -16.97
CA THR A 364 -43.68 -2.17 -16.42
C THR A 364 -44.74 -2.14 -17.51
N ALA A 365 -45.57 -3.18 -17.57
CA ALA A 365 -46.82 -3.09 -18.31
C ALA A 365 -47.73 -2.09 -17.58
N CYS A 366 -48.06 -0.98 -18.21
CA CYS A 366 -49.00 0.00 -17.67
C CYS A 366 -49.95 0.42 -18.79
N LYS A 367 -51.25 0.24 -18.56
CA LYS A 367 -52.29 0.73 -19.44
C LYS A 367 -52.43 2.24 -19.21
N LEU A 368 -52.04 3.02 -20.22
CA LEU A 368 -52.17 4.47 -20.20
C LEU A 368 -53.64 4.89 -20.36
N PRO A 369 -54.05 6.03 -19.77
CA PRO A 369 -55.34 6.65 -20.06
C PRO A 369 -55.50 6.92 -21.56
N ASP A 370 -56.73 6.86 -22.05
CA ASP A 370 -57.04 6.96 -23.48
C ASP A 370 -56.52 8.28 -24.09
N GLU A 371 -56.62 9.38 -23.34
CA GLU A 371 -56.13 10.70 -23.78
C GLU A 371 -54.61 10.72 -23.99
N ILE A 372 -53.85 10.02 -23.14
CA ILE A 372 -52.39 9.92 -23.25
C ILE A 372 -52.01 8.95 -24.36
N HIS A 373 -52.74 7.83 -24.47
CA HIS A 373 -52.55 6.85 -25.53
C HIS A 373 -52.73 7.47 -26.92
N ASP A 374 -53.73 8.33 -27.10
CA ASP A 374 -53.96 9.04 -28.37
C ASP A 374 -52.79 9.96 -28.76
N VAL A 375 -52.18 10.63 -27.79
CA VAL A 375 -50.99 11.46 -28.02
C VAL A 375 -49.78 10.59 -28.37
N CYS A 376 -49.61 9.46 -27.69
CA CYS A 376 -48.58 8.47 -28.01
C CYS A 376 -48.71 7.96 -29.45
N GLU A 377 -49.91 7.64 -29.93
CA GLU A 377 -50.11 7.16 -31.30
C GLU A 377 -49.91 8.24 -32.36
N LYS A 378 -50.33 9.49 -32.09
CA LYS A 378 -50.02 10.64 -32.97
C LYS A 378 -48.50 10.84 -33.12
N PHE A 379 -47.76 10.78 -32.00
CA PHE A 379 -46.30 10.88 -32.04
C PHE A 379 -45.66 9.68 -32.72
N ARG A 380 -46.17 8.47 -32.50
CA ARG A 380 -45.72 7.25 -33.17
C ARG A 380 -45.82 7.37 -34.68
N ALA A 381 -46.95 7.82 -35.20
CA ALA A 381 -47.16 8.04 -36.62
C ALA A 381 -46.17 9.07 -37.20
N TYR A 382 -45.97 10.19 -36.51
CA TYR A 382 -44.98 11.21 -36.88
C TYR A 382 -43.54 10.66 -36.91
N TYR A 383 -43.11 9.98 -35.85
CA TYR A 383 -41.75 9.46 -35.71
C TYR A 383 -41.45 8.39 -36.76
N LEU A 384 -42.35 7.43 -36.95
CA LEU A 384 -42.18 6.35 -37.92
C LEU A 384 -42.30 6.83 -39.38
N GLY A 385 -43.02 7.93 -39.61
CA GLY A 385 -43.04 8.60 -40.92
C GLY A 385 -41.69 9.21 -41.30
N SER A 386 -40.89 9.65 -40.32
CA SER A 386 -39.56 10.26 -40.53
C SER A 386 -38.40 9.28 -40.38
N HIS A 387 -38.61 8.17 -39.67
CA HIS A 387 -37.60 7.16 -39.37
C HIS A 387 -38.08 5.76 -39.77
N ALA A 388 -37.94 5.43 -41.06
CA ALA A 388 -38.28 4.13 -41.60
C ALA A 388 -37.51 2.98 -40.91
N CYS A 389 -38.13 1.79 -40.90
CA CYS A 389 -37.55 0.56 -40.35
C CYS A 389 -37.20 0.61 -38.84
N ARG A 390 -37.83 1.50 -38.08
CA ARG A 390 -37.74 1.50 -36.61
C ARG A 390 -39.04 0.99 -35.98
N LYS A 391 -38.94 0.46 -34.75
CA LYS A 391 -40.10 0.16 -33.91
C LYS A 391 -40.02 1.03 -32.65
N LEU A 392 -41.08 1.78 -32.38
CA LEU A 392 -41.20 2.56 -31.16
C LEU A 392 -41.87 1.72 -30.07
N THR A 393 -41.30 1.72 -28.87
CA THR A 393 -41.83 1.05 -27.69
C THR A 393 -41.83 2.06 -26.55
N TRP A 394 -42.99 2.32 -25.95
CA TRP A 394 -43.12 3.24 -24.82
C TRP A 394 -42.60 2.57 -23.54
N GLN A 395 -41.90 3.33 -22.70
CA GLN A 395 -41.39 2.88 -21.40
C GLN A 395 -42.03 3.75 -20.32
N THR A 396 -43.17 3.28 -19.79
CA THR A 396 -44.02 4.07 -18.89
C THR A 396 -43.36 4.32 -17.54
N ASP A 397 -42.47 3.43 -17.11
CA ASP A 397 -41.69 3.51 -15.89
C ASP A 397 -40.63 4.62 -15.89
N LEU A 398 -40.25 5.14 -17.07
CA LEU A 398 -39.24 6.19 -17.22
C LEU A 398 -39.83 7.60 -17.26
N GLY A 399 -41.16 7.71 -17.33
CA GLY A 399 -41.86 8.99 -17.46
C GLY A 399 -42.24 9.61 -16.13
N THR A 400 -42.32 10.93 -16.13
CA THR A 400 -42.95 11.74 -15.07
C THR A 400 -44.06 12.59 -15.68
N ALA A 401 -45.07 12.91 -14.89
CA ALA A 401 -46.19 13.75 -15.27
C ALA A 401 -46.44 14.81 -14.21
N ASP A 402 -46.80 16.01 -14.67
CA ASP A 402 -47.29 17.08 -13.82
C ASP A 402 -48.81 17.02 -13.79
N VAL A 403 -49.37 16.78 -12.61
CA VAL A 403 -50.81 16.58 -12.40
C VAL A 403 -51.31 17.62 -11.41
N VAL A 404 -52.48 18.20 -11.68
CA VAL A 404 -53.15 19.09 -10.72
C VAL A 404 -54.28 18.32 -10.06
N VAL A 405 -54.20 18.18 -8.74
CA VAL A 405 -55.26 17.54 -7.94
C VAL A 405 -56.08 18.63 -7.27
N THR A 406 -57.40 18.44 -7.26
CA THR A 406 -58.34 19.32 -6.56
C THR A 406 -58.90 18.55 -5.37
N VAL A 407 -58.66 19.05 -4.16
CA VAL A 407 -59.09 18.40 -2.90
C VAL A 407 -59.93 19.34 -2.04
N GLY A 408 -60.83 18.77 -1.21
CA GLY A 408 -61.62 19.51 -0.23
C GLY A 408 -62.49 20.61 -0.86
N ASN A 409 -62.40 21.84 -0.32
CA ASN A 409 -63.18 23.01 -0.74
C ASN A 409 -62.77 23.60 -2.12
N GLY A 410 -62.16 22.79 -3.00
CA GLY A 410 -61.70 23.23 -4.32
C GLY A 410 -60.27 23.78 -4.36
N GLN A 411 -59.44 23.45 -3.36
CA GLN A 411 -58.03 23.83 -3.37
C GLN A 411 -57.27 23.00 -4.42
N LYS A 412 -56.45 23.67 -5.23
CA LYS A 412 -55.65 23.04 -6.29
C LYS A 412 -54.21 22.89 -5.84
N HIS A 413 -53.68 21.68 -5.98
CA HIS A 413 -52.28 21.37 -5.69
C HIS A 413 -51.61 20.76 -6.92
N GLY A 414 -50.46 21.30 -7.30
CA GLY A 414 -49.63 20.74 -8.36
C GLY A 414 -48.77 19.61 -7.81
N LEU A 415 -48.75 18.47 -8.50
CA LEU A 415 -47.94 17.30 -8.17
C LEU A 415 -47.01 16.96 -9.34
N ASN A 416 -45.77 16.59 -9.05
CA ASN A 416 -44.89 15.89 -9.98
C ASN A 416 -44.83 14.42 -9.56
N VAL A 417 -45.33 13.54 -10.42
CA VAL A 417 -45.50 12.10 -10.14
C VAL A 417 -44.93 11.25 -11.28
N SER A 418 -44.68 9.97 -11.03
CA SER A 418 -44.35 9.00 -12.09
C SER A 418 -45.57 8.73 -12.99
N THR A 419 -45.34 8.25 -14.21
CA THR A 419 -46.45 7.85 -15.12
C THR A 419 -47.40 6.85 -14.47
N CYS A 420 -46.87 5.89 -13.70
CA CYS A 420 -47.67 4.90 -12.99
C CYS A 420 -48.55 5.53 -11.92
N GLN A 421 -48.00 6.45 -11.11
CA GLN A 421 -48.77 7.21 -10.12
C GLN A 421 -49.85 8.08 -10.79
N MET A 422 -49.54 8.73 -11.92
CA MET A 422 -50.54 9.46 -12.73
C MET A 422 -51.68 8.54 -13.17
N CYS A 423 -51.36 7.35 -13.71
CA CYS A 423 -52.38 6.39 -14.14
C CYS A 423 -53.29 5.97 -12.97
N VAL A 424 -52.73 5.80 -11.77
CA VAL A 424 -53.52 5.52 -10.55
C VAL A 424 -54.42 6.70 -10.17
N LEU A 425 -53.87 7.92 -10.14
CA LEU A 425 -54.62 9.12 -9.73
C LEU A 425 -55.80 9.43 -10.68
N VAL A 426 -55.61 9.24 -11.99
CA VAL A 426 -56.65 9.50 -13.00
C VAL A 426 -57.88 8.60 -12.81
N LEU A 427 -57.73 7.40 -12.26
CA LEU A 427 -58.87 6.51 -11.99
C LEU A 427 -59.88 7.11 -10.99
N PHE A 428 -59.40 7.94 -10.06
CA PHE A 428 -60.25 8.57 -9.05
C PHE A 428 -61.10 9.72 -9.60
N ASN A 429 -60.93 10.11 -10.86
CA ASN A 429 -61.87 11.04 -11.53
C ASN A 429 -63.22 10.38 -11.81
N SER A 430 -63.28 9.05 -11.88
CA SER A 430 -64.48 8.27 -12.25
C SER A 430 -64.98 7.37 -11.12
N ALA A 431 -64.24 7.26 -10.01
CA ALA A 431 -64.58 6.40 -8.89
C ALA A 431 -64.11 7.00 -7.56
N ASP A 432 -65.00 7.07 -6.57
CA ASP A 432 -64.68 7.66 -5.25
C ASP A 432 -63.78 6.74 -4.41
N ARG A 433 -63.89 5.42 -4.62
CA ARG A 433 -63.19 4.39 -3.85
C ARG A 433 -62.80 3.22 -4.75
N LEU A 434 -61.57 2.75 -4.63
CA LEU A 434 -61.05 1.62 -5.40
C LEU A 434 -60.19 0.71 -4.51
N SER A 435 -60.31 -0.61 -4.68
CA SER A 435 -59.38 -1.54 -4.03
C SER A 435 -58.04 -1.62 -4.78
N CYS A 436 -56.98 -2.07 -4.11
CA CYS A 436 -55.69 -2.34 -4.77
C CYS A 436 -55.86 -3.29 -5.99
N LYS A 437 -56.71 -4.31 -5.86
CA LYS A 437 -57.05 -5.23 -6.95
C LYS A 437 -57.75 -4.55 -8.14
N ASP A 438 -58.70 -3.65 -7.89
CA ASP A 438 -59.40 -2.91 -8.95
C ASP A 438 -58.43 -2.00 -9.71
N ILE A 439 -57.55 -1.31 -8.98
CA ILE A 439 -56.52 -0.45 -9.54
C ILE A 439 -55.54 -1.28 -10.38
N GLN A 440 -55.16 -2.47 -9.91
CA GLN A 440 -54.30 -3.38 -10.66
C GLN A 440 -54.93 -3.82 -11.98
N GLN A 441 -56.21 -4.17 -11.97
CA GLN A 441 -56.93 -4.59 -13.17
C GLN A 441 -57.08 -3.44 -14.18
N ALA A 442 -57.37 -2.24 -13.70
CA ALA A 442 -57.56 -1.07 -14.55
C ALA A 442 -56.24 -0.57 -15.18
N THR A 443 -55.14 -0.56 -14.41
CA THR A 443 -53.85 -0.04 -14.85
C THR A 443 -52.90 -1.10 -15.41
N ALA A 444 -53.16 -2.39 -15.18
CA ALA A 444 -52.28 -3.52 -15.50
C ALA A 444 -50.87 -3.45 -14.89
N ILE A 445 -50.64 -2.57 -13.89
CA ILE A 445 -49.34 -2.42 -13.23
C ILE A 445 -49.03 -3.70 -12.41
N PRO A 446 -47.80 -4.24 -12.48
CA PRO A 446 -47.40 -5.37 -11.63
C PRO A 446 -47.61 -5.07 -10.15
N LEU A 447 -48.16 -6.04 -9.41
CA LEU A 447 -48.54 -5.85 -8.00
C LEU A 447 -47.43 -5.27 -7.11
N PRO A 448 -46.14 -5.70 -7.22
CA PRO A 448 -45.07 -5.13 -6.40
C PRO A 448 -44.86 -3.63 -6.64
N ASP A 449 -44.95 -3.19 -7.90
CA ASP A 449 -44.76 -1.79 -8.28
C ASP A 449 -45.99 -0.95 -7.96
N LEU A 450 -47.18 -1.53 -8.11
CA LEU A 450 -48.43 -0.89 -7.70
C LEU A 450 -48.46 -0.63 -6.20
N LYS A 451 -48.07 -1.61 -5.38
CA LYS A 451 -47.96 -1.43 -3.91
C LYS A 451 -47.03 -0.26 -3.56
N ARG A 452 -45.88 -0.13 -4.23
CA ARG A 452 -44.96 1.01 -4.00
C ARG A 452 -45.57 2.34 -4.41
N CYS A 453 -46.28 2.40 -5.54
CA CYS A 453 -46.98 3.60 -6.00
C CYS A 453 -48.05 4.00 -4.98
N LEU A 454 -48.91 3.07 -4.58
CA LEU A 454 -49.96 3.30 -3.59
C LEU A 454 -49.39 3.69 -2.23
N TRP A 455 -48.27 3.10 -1.81
CA TRP A 455 -47.61 3.46 -0.56
C TRP A 455 -47.13 4.92 -0.60
N SER A 456 -46.46 5.33 -1.68
CA SER A 456 -46.01 6.73 -1.85
C SER A 456 -47.15 7.73 -1.90
N LEU A 457 -48.32 7.33 -2.41
CA LEU A 457 -49.49 8.19 -2.54
C LEU A 457 -50.38 8.23 -1.29
N ALA A 458 -50.35 7.19 -0.44
CA ALA A 458 -51.31 7.04 0.66
C ALA A 458 -50.69 6.93 2.07
N CYS A 459 -49.47 6.41 2.17
CA CYS A 459 -48.86 6.04 3.46
C CYS A 459 -47.73 6.98 3.90
N VAL A 460 -47.29 7.92 3.05
CA VAL A 460 -46.25 8.91 3.38
C VAL A 460 -46.88 10.12 4.05
N PRO A 461 -46.56 10.43 5.32
CA PRO A 461 -47.08 11.62 6.00
C PRO A 461 -46.75 12.89 5.21
N ASP A 462 -47.67 13.86 5.22
CA ASP A 462 -47.58 15.16 4.53
C ASP A 462 -47.52 15.10 2.99
N MET A 463 -47.46 13.91 2.39
CA MET A 463 -47.49 13.66 0.94
C MET A 463 -48.64 12.74 0.52
N ASN A 464 -49.52 12.36 1.46
CA ASN A 464 -50.59 11.41 1.26
C ASN A 464 -51.81 12.05 0.58
N VAL A 465 -51.78 12.05 -0.75
CA VAL A 465 -52.90 12.53 -1.60
C VAL A 465 -54.06 11.52 -1.60
N LEU A 466 -53.79 10.26 -1.28
CA LEU A 466 -54.79 9.22 -1.06
C LEU A 466 -54.89 8.83 0.42
N CYS A 467 -56.05 8.35 0.82
CA CYS A 467 -56.32 7.73 2.11
C CYS A 467 -56.50 6.23 1.93
N LYS A 468 -55.92 5.44 2.83
CA LYS A 468 -56.01 3.98 2.83
C LYS A 468 -56.86 3.48 3.99
N ASN A 469 -57.73 2.49 3.74
CA ASN A 469 -58.51 1.79 4.75
C ASN A 469 -58.37 0.26 4.60
N PRO A 470 -57.91 -0.47 5.63
CA PRO A 470 -57.42 0.01 6.94
C PRO A 470 -56.05 0.69 6.85
N MET A 471 -55.80 1.67 7.72
CA MET A 471 -54.52 2.39 7.75
C MET A 471 -53.45 1.54 8.46
N ASN A 472 -52.41 1.15 7.71
CA ASN A 472 -51.19 0.49 8.20
C ASN A 472 -50.07 0.65 7.14
N ASN A 473 -48.86 0.16 7.43
CA ASN A 473 -47.69 0.32 6.55
C ASN A 473 -47.65 -0.66 5.36
N ASP A 474 -48.50 -1.68 5.32
CA ASP A 474 -48.43 -2.79 4.35
C ASP A 474 -49.64 -2.83 3.43
N ILE A 475 -49.45 -2.84 2.11
CA ILE A 475 -50.58 -2.81 1.17
C ILE A 475 -51.01 -4.24 0.80
N ALA A 476 -52.22 -4.60 1.23
CA ALA A 476 -52.95 -5.80 0.84
C ALA A 476 -53.76 -5.56 -0.45
N GLU A 477 -54.19 -6.65 -1.09
CA GLU A 477 -54.96 -6.59 -2.34
C GLU A 477 -56.38 -6.04 -2.16
N ASP A 478 -56.97 -6.28 -0.98
CA ASP A 478 -58.33 -5.84 -0.65
C ASP A 478 -58.37 -4.46 0.05
N ASP A 479 -57.21 -3.83 0.25
CA ASP A 479 -57.14 -2.49 0.84
C ASP A 479 -57.82 -1.46 -0.07
N VAL A 480 -58.66 -0.60 0.51
CA VAL A 480 -59.44 0.39 -0.22
C VAL A 480 -58.80 1.76 -0.11
N PHE A 481 -58.67 2.43 -1.24
CA PHE A 481 -58.09 3.75 -1.39
C PHE A 481 -59.17 4.77 -1.79
N CYS A 482 -59.07 5.99 -1.28
CA CYS A 482 -59.91 7.13 -1.67
C CYS A 482 -59.08 8.42 -1.67
N VAL A 483 -59.59 9.49 -2.28
CA VAL A 483 -58.91 10.80 -2.27
C VAL A 483 -58.86 11.37 -0.84
N ASN A 484 -57.73 11.99 -0.46
CA ASN A 484 -57.58 12.67 0.82
C ASN A 484 -58.02 14.13 0.72
N ASP A 485 -59.26 14.44 1.11
CA ASP A 485 -59.79 15.80 1.10
C ASP A 485 -59.09 16.77 2.06
N ASN A 486 -58.33 16.25 3.04
CA ASN A 486 -57.58 17.06 4.00
C ASN A 486 -56.13 17.30 3.57
N PHE A 487 -55.74 16.87 2.36
CA PHE A 487 -54.39 17.09 1.86
C PHE A 487 -54.12 18.59 1.68
N THR A 488 -53.01 19.07 2.24
CA THR A 488 -52.56 20.46 2.10
C THR A 488 -51.04 20.48 1.92
N SER A 489 -50.53 21.43 1.14
CA SER A 489 -49.10 21.62 0.98
C SER A 489 -48.76 23.10 0.82
N ASN A 490 -47.65 23.51 1.42
CA ASN A 490 -47.10 24.86 1.31
C ASN A 490 -46.25 25.04 0.02
N LEU A 491 -46.02 23.97 -0.73
CA LEU A 491 -45.23 24.00 -1.97
C LEU A 491 -46.13 24.21 -3.19
N PHE A 492 -45.65 25.01 -4.15
CA PHE A 492 -46.35 25.24 -5.42
C PHE A 492 -46.48 23.94 -6.24
N GLN A 493 -45.47 23.08 -6.18
CA GLN A 493 -45.45 21.77 -6.81
C GLN A 493 -44.80 20.77 -5.86
N VAL A 494 -45.54 19.72 -5.52
CA VAL A 494 -45.10 18.66 -4.62
C VAL A 494 -44.58 17.49 -5.45
N LYS A 495 -43.32 17.10 -5.21
CA LYS A 495 -42.75 15.93 -5.89
C LYS A 495 -42.98 14.67 -5.04
N ILE A 496 -43.70 13.70 -5.58
CA ILE A 496 -43.97 12.42 -4.90
C ILE A 496 -43.13 11.33 -5.54
N ASP A 497 -41.96 11.07 -4.96
CA ASP A 497 -41.09 9.98 -5.42
C ASP A 497 -41.68 8.61 -5.06
N THR A 498 -41.65 7.66 -6.00
CA THR A 498 -42.10 6.29 -5.75
C THR A 498 -41.13 5.56 -4.82
N ALA A 499 -41.66 4.80 -3.85
CA ALA A 499 -40.84 4.05 -2.89
C ALA A 499 -39.75 3.19 -3.57
N ALA A 500 -38.57 3.12 -2.94
CA ALA A 500 -37.43 2.34 -3.43
C ALA A 500 -37.70 0.83 -3.33
N ALA A 501 -37.08 0.05 -4.20
CA ALA A 501 -37.08 -1.40 -4.09
C ALA A 501 -36.17 -1.86 -2.95
N GLU A 502 -36.41 -3.08 -2.43
CA GLU A 502 -35.47 -3.72 -1.51
C GLU A 502 -34.12 -3.91 -2.21
N GLU A 503 -33.05 -3.33 -1.63
CA GLU A 503 -31.73 -3.24 -2.27
C GLU A 503 -31.11 -4.61 -2.61
N GLU A 504 -31.47 -5.67 -1.88
CA GLU A 504 -30.92 -7.02 -2.06
C GLU A 504 -31.47 -7.71 -3.32
N SER A 505 -32.75 -7.49 -3.63
CA SER A 505 -33.41 -8.07 -4.81
C SER A 505 -32.81 -7.52 -6.12
N GLU A 506 -32.61 -6.19 -6.18
CA GLU A 506 -31.99 -5.54 -7.34
C GLU A 506 -30.53 -5.98 -7.53
N GLN A 507 -29.77 -6.12 -6.44
CA GLN A 507 -28.38 -6.60 -6.50
C GLN A 507 -28.29 -8.01 -7.11
N GLN A 508 -29.19 -8.90 -6.71
CA GLN A 508 -29.20 -10.28 -7.20
C GLN A 508 -29.61 -10.36 -8.68
N GLU A 509 -30.61 -9.59 -9.10
CA GLU A 509 -31.03 -9.52 -10.50
C GLU A 509 -29.92 -9.00 -11.41
N ILE A 510 -29.21 -7.94 -11.00
CA ILE A 510 -28.08 -7.38 -11.76
C ILE A 510 -26.97 -8.42 -11.91
N ARG A 511 -26.63 -9.13 -10.83
CA ARG A 511 -25.61 -10.20 -10.87
C ARG A 511 -26.00 -11.30 -11.83
N GLN A 512 -27.24 -11.80 -11.78
CA GLN A 512 -27.71 -12.85 -12.68
C GLN A 512 -27.60 -12.41 -14.15
N LYS A 513 -28.02 -11.18 -14.48
CA LYS A 513 -27.90 -10.63 -15.84
C LYS A 513 -26.44 -10.53 -16.30
N VAL A 514 -25.53 -10.15 -15.41
CA VAL A 514 -24.10 -10.08 -15.71
C VAL A 514 -23.51 -11.48 -15.93
N GLU A 515 -23.84 -12.44 -15.07
CA GLU A 515 -23.41 -13.84 -15.21
C GLU A 515 -23.90 -14.48 -16.51
N GLU A 516 -25.14 -14.20 -16.91
CA GLU A 516 -25.68 -14.66 -18.18
C GLU A 516 -24.92 -14.05 -19.36
N ALA A 517 -24.65 -12.74 -19.32
CA ALA A 517 -23.85 -12.07 -20.35
C ALA A 517 -22.41 -12.63 -20.43
N ARG A 518 -21.79 -12.97 -19.30
CA ARG A 518 -20.46 -13.60 -19.25
C ARG A 518 -20.42 -14.92 -20.02
N LYS A 519 -21.48 -15.74 -19.97
CA LYS A 519 -21.54 -17.02 -20.72
C LYS A 519 -21.33 -16.80 -22.22
N TYR A 520 -22.04 -15.85 -22.81
CA TYR A 520 -21.91 -15.54 -24.23
C TYR A 520 -20.54 -14.93 -24.58
N GLN A 521 -19.96 -14.13 -23.69
CA GLN A 521 -18.61 -13.58 -23.89
C GLN A 521 -17.53 -14.67 -23.85
N ILE A 522 -17.65 -15.62 -22.93
CA ILE A 522 -16.74 -16.77 -22.83
C ILE A 522 -16.87 -17.65 -24.07
N ASP A 523 -18.08 -17.99 -24.50
CA ASP A 523 -18.32 -18.77 -25.73
C ASP A 523 -17.66 -18.10 -26.94
N ALA A 524 -17.88 -16.80 -27.12
CA ALA A 524 -17.28 -16.04 -28.21
C ALA A 524 -15.74 -16.01 -28.14
N ALA A 525 -15.17 -15.91 -26.93
CA ALA A 525 -13.72 -15.96 -26.74
C ALA A 525 -13.14 -17.34 -27.07
N ILE A 526 -13.78 -18.42 -26.60
CA ILE A 526 -13.38 -19.81 -26.93
C ILE A 526 -13.40 -20.00 -28.45
N ILE A 527 -14.49 -19.62 -29.13
CA ILE A 527 -14.62 -19.75 -30.59
C ILE A 527 -13.53 -18.95 -31.30
N ARG A 528 -13.23 -17.70 -30.89
CA ARG A 528 -12.15 -16.91 -31.50
C ARG A 528 -10.78 -17.56 -31.36
N VAL A 529 -10.45 -18.08 -30.17
CA VAL A 529 -9.17 -18.77 -29.92
C VAL A 529 -9.08 -20.04 -30.76
N MET A 530 -10.12 -20.86 -30.73
CA MET A 530 -10.17 -22.14 -31.44
C MET A 530 -10.19 -21.97 -32.96
N LYS A 531 -10.86 -20.95 -33.49
CA LYS A 531 -10.83 -20.62 -34.92
C LYS A 531 -9.43 -20.21 -35.39
N ALA A 532 -8.65 -19.54 -34.55
CA ALA A 532 -7.29 -19.10 -34.86
C ALA A 532 -6.26 -20.24 -34.76
N GLN A 533 -6.32 -21.05 -33.69
CA GLN A 533 -5.33 -22.09 -33.41
C GLN A 533 -5.68 -23.46 -34.00
N ARG A 534 -6.96 -23.68 -34.37
CA ARG A 534 -7.56 -24.91 -34.90
C ARG A 534 -7.55 -26.12 -33.96
N VAL A 535 -6.44 -26.39 -33.28
CA VAL A 535 -6.26 -27.46 -32.30
C VAL A 535 -5.54 -26.92 -31.07
N LEU A 536 -6.06 -27.19 -29.87
CA LEU A 536 -5.44 -26.72 -28.63
C LEU A 536 -5.74 -27.66 -27.46
N ASN A 537 -4.80 -27.81 -26.52
CA ASN A 537 -5.05 -28.58 -25.30
C ASN A 537 -5.84 -27.74 -24.26
N LEU A 538 -6.42 -28.41 -23.25
CA LEU A 538 -7.28 -27.75 -22.25
C LEU A 538 -6.59 -26.59 -21.53
N ASN A 539 -5.37 -26.81 -21.04
CA ASN A 539 -4.67 -25.83 -20.21
C ASN A 539 -4.32 -24.59 -21.02
N SER A 540 -3.79 -24.77 -22.23
CA SER A 540 -3.48 -23.69 -23.16
C SER A 540 -4.74 -22.93 -23.60
N LEU A 541 -5.86 -23.62 -23.84
CA LEU A 541 -7.13 -23.00 -24.18
C LEU A 541 -7.67 -22.15 -23.03
N VAL A 542 -7.69 -22.69 -21.81
CA VAL A 542 -8.12 -21.96 -20.62
C VAL A 542 -7.25 -20.72 -20.40
N THR A 543 -5.92 -20.84 -20.51
CA THR A 543 -5.00 -19.72 -20.37
C THR A 543 -5.23 -18.64 -21.42
N GLU A 544 -5.39 -19.00 -22.69
CA GLU A 544 -5.57 -18.01 -23.77
C GLU A 544 -6.95 -17.32 -23.70
N VAL A 545 -8.00 -18.06 -23.33
CA VAL A 545 -9.33 -17.49 -23.10
C VAL A 545 -9.32 -16.55 -21.89
N ALA A 546 -8.70 -16.95 -20.78
CA ALA A 546 -8.56 -16.10 -19.60
C ALA A 546 -7.80 -14.81 -19.93
N LYS A 547 -6.71 -14.90 -20.72
CA LYS A 547 -5.93 -13.75 -21.18
C LYS A 547 -6.75 -12.79 -22.06
N GLN A 548 -7.59 -13.30 -22.97
CA GLN A 548 -8.48 -12.44 -23.77
C GLN A 548 -9.54 -11.71 -22.91
N LEU A 549 -10.01 -12.34 -21.84
CA LEU A 549 -11.09 -11.79 -21.00
C LEU A 549 -10.58 -10.92 -19.84
N GLN A 550 -9.32 -11.08 -19.43
CA GLN A 550 -8.66 -10.39 -18.32
C GLN A 550 -8.91 -8.87 -18.23
N PRO A 551 -8.96 -8.08 -19.33
CA PRO A 551 -9.22 -6.65 -19.25
C PRO A 551 -10.58 -6.29 -18.65
N ARG A 552 -11.57 -7.19 -18.74
CA ARG A 552 -12.95 -6.96 -18.29
C ARG A 552 -13.34 -7.84 -17.10
N VAL A 553 -12.97 -9.12 -17.13
CA VAL A 553 -13.32 -10.12 -16.12
C VAL A 553 -12.19 -11.13 -16.02
N LEU A 554 -11.89 -11.59 -14.81
CA LEU A 554 -11.07 -12.79 -14.61
C LEU A 554 -12.00 -14.00 -14.41
N PRO A 555 -12.38 -14.74 -15.47
CA PRO A 555 -13.29 -15.87 -15.36
C PRO A 555 -12.65 -17.03 -14.59
N ASP A 556 -13.44 -17.70 -13.76
CA ASP A 556 -13.05 -18.95 -13.11
C ASP A 556 -12.75 -20.03 -14.16
N PRO A 557 -11.57 -20.69 -14.12
CA PRO A 557 -11.24 -21.82 -14.98
C PRO A 557 -12.33 -22.90 -15.05
N ALA A 558 -13.06 -23.16 -13.96
CA ALA A 558 -14.15 -24.14 -13.94
C ALA A 558 -15.32 -23.71 -14.84
N VAL A 559 -15.62 -22.41 -14.89
CA VAL A 559 -16.67 -21.87 -15.76
C VAL A 559 -16.26 -22.00 -17.23
N ILE A 560 -14.99 -21.71 -17.56
CA ILE A 560 -14.48 -21.89 -18.94
C ILE A 560 -14.63 -23.35 -19.38
N LYS A 561 -14.24 -24.32 -18.54
CA LYS A 561 -14.38 -25.75 -18.83
C LYS A 561 -15.82 -26.15 -19.14
N LYS A 562 -16.76 -25.71 -18.29
CA LYS A 562 -18.20 -25.95 -18.51
C LYS A 562 -18.71 -25.33 -19.82
N ARG A 563 -18.15 -24.19 -20.25
CA ARG A 563 -18.50 -23.58 -21.55
C ARG A 563 -17.91 -24.34 -22.73
N ILE A 564 -16.71 -24.90 -22.59
CA ILE A 564 -16.11 -25.79 -23.61
C ILE A 564 -16.99 -27.02 -23.81
N GLU A 565 -17.42 -27.68 -22.73
CA GLU A 565 -18.36 -28.81 -22.79
C GLU A 565 -19.65 -28.45 -23.54
N SER A 566 -20.25 -27.30 -23.21
CA SER A 566 -21.44 -26.80 -23.90
C SER A 566 -21.21 -26.50 -25.39
N LEU A 567 -20.00 -26.11 -25.79
CA LEU A 567 -19.66 -25.88 -27.20
C LEU A 567 -19.37 -27.19 -27.96
N ILE A 568 -18.95 -28.25 -27.27
CA ILE A 568 -18.84 -29.60 -27.84
C ILE A 568 -20.24 -30.17 -28.10
N GLU A 569 -21.14 -30.07 -27.13
CA GLU A 569 -22.55 -30.48 -27.28
C GLU A 569 -23.26 -29.76 -28.43
N ARG A 570 -22.82 -28.53 -28.74
CA ARG A 570 -23.35 -27.70 -29.84
C ARG A 570 -22.55 -27.86 -31.14
N GLU A 571 -21.65 -28.83 -31.21
CA GLU A 571 -20.86 -29.20 -32.40
C GLU A 571 -19.92 -28.10 -32.93
N TYR A 572 -19.53 -27.13 -32.10
CA TYR A 572 -18.52 -26.14 -32.47
C TYR A 572 -17.08 -26.67 -32.28
N LEU A 573 -16.90 -27.61 -31.35
CA LEU A 573 -15.62 -28.20 -30.95
C LEU A 573 -15.72 -29.72 -30.85
N GLU A 574 -14.61 -30.41 -31.10
CA GLU A 574 -14.45 -31.85 -30.87
C GLU A 574 -13.40 -32.08 -29.78
N ASP A 575 -13.60 -33.07 -28.89
CA ASP A 575 -12.54 -33.54 -27.99
C ASP A 575 -11.89 -34.80 -28.54
N ASN A 576 -10.60 -34.72 -28.83
CA ASN A 576 -9.76 -35.85 -29.22
C ASN A 576 -8.65 -36.05 -28.18
N ARG A 577 -8.97 -36.79 -27.11
CA ARG A 577 -8.02 -37.19 -26.05
C ARG A 577 -7.30 -35.99 -25.40
N ASN A 578 -8.05 -34.98 -24.94
CA ASN A 578 -7.56 -33.72 -24.37
C ASN A 578 -6.92 -32.74 -25.38
N GLN A 579 -7.11 -32.97 -26.68
CA GLN A 579 -6.90 -31.97 -27.72
C GLN A 579 -8.25 -31.58 -28.30
N TYR A 580 -8.61 -30.32 -28.10
CA TYR A 580 -9.84 -29.77 -28.65
C TYR A 580 -9.58 -29.31 -30.08
N GLN A 581 -10.49 -29.63 -31.00
CA GLN A 581 -10.42 -29.24 -32.41
C GLN A 581 -11.64 -28.39 -32.79
N TYR A 582 -11.43 -27.35 -33.61
CA TYR A 582 -12.51 -26.51 -34.13
C TYR A 582 -13.15 -27.15 -35.36
N ILE A 583 -14.48 -27.35 -35.34
CA ILE A 583 -15.23 -28.09 -36.38
C ILE A 583 -15.96 -27.16 -37.38
N ALA A 584 -16.30 -25.93 -36.96
CA ALA A 584 -17.17 -25.03 -37.72
C ALA A 584 -16.50 -24.17 -38.81
#